data_AF-A0A0V0HH42-F1
#
_entry.id   AF-A0A0V0HH42-F1
#
_cell.length_a   1.000
_cell.length_b   1.000
_cell.length_c   1.000
_cell.angle_alpha   90.00
_cell.angle_beta   90.00
_cell.angle_gamma   90.00
#
_symmetry.space_group_name_H-M   'P 1'
#
loop_
_entity.id
_entity.type
_entity.pdbx_description
1 polymer ?
#
loop_
_entity_poly.entity_id
_entity_poly.type
_entity_poly.pdbx_seq_one_letter_code
_entity_poly.pdbx_strand_id
1 'polypeptide(L)'
;MQVFAENLGCQVASFPTKYFGMPLGAKNKEVEVWNEVQERYERKLSRLKNQYLSLGGRITLIKSVMDALPTYMMSLFPIPRSIEKKINKSRRVFLWQGNKEKLGYNLVKWDVVTLNKMRGGLGIKKLSMQNVSLLKKWLWRFCSEYLALWRRFISQK
;
A
#
# COMPACT_ATOMS: atom_id res chain seq x y z
N MET A 1 -21.19 18.34 20.73
CA MET A 1 -20.04 17.42 20.76
C MET A 1 -19.08 17.74 21.90
N GLN A 2 -18.64 19.00 22.10
CA GLN A 2 -17.78 19.38 23.24
C GLN A 2 -18.38 19.06 24.63
N VAL A 3 -19.63 19.47 24.87
CA VAL A 3 -20.33 19.21 26.15
C VAL A 3 -20.43 17.70 26.48
N PHE A 4 -20.57 16.85 25.46
CA PHE A 4 -20.65 15.40 25.64
C PHE A 4 -19.28 14.77 25.91
N ALA A 5 -18.21 15.32 25.31
CA ALA A 5 -16.84 14.87 25.52
C ALA A 5 -16.33 15.22 26.93
N GLU A 6 -16.69 16.41 27.45
CA GLU A 6 -16.39 16.82 28.83
C GLU A 6 -17.06 15.89 29.86
N ASN A 7 -18.34 15.55 29.66
CA ASN A 7 -19.06 14.62 30.55
C ASN A 7 -18.47 13.21 30.58
N LEU A 8 -17.81 12.78 29.49
CA LEU A 8 -17.16 11.46 29.39
C LEU A 8 -15.65 11.50 29.68
N GLY A 9 -15.10 12.66 30.05
CA GLY A 9 -13.65 12.85 30.27
C GLY A 9 -12.79 12.60 29.03
N CYS A 10 -13.37 12.70 27.83
CA CYS A 10 -12.70 12.43 26.57
C CYS A 10 -12.10 13.70 25.96
N GLN A 11 -10.86 13.63 25.49
CA GLN A 11 -10.27 14.74 24.72
C GLN A 11 -10.89 14.83 23.33
N VAL A 12 -11.28 16.03 22.92
CA VAL A 12 -11.78 16.30 21.57
C VAL A 12 -10.58 16.41 20.63
N ALA A 13 -10.35 15.39 19.80
CA ALA A 13 -9.33 15.44 18.76
C ALA A 13 -9.80 16.33 17.59
N SER A 14 -8.89 17.16 17.06
CA SER A 14 -9.11 17.97 15.86
C SER A 14 -8.64 17.25 14.60
N PHE A 15 -9.38 17.38 13.51
CA PHE A 15 -8.94 16.87 12.20
C PHE A 15 -7.74 17.67 11.66
N PRO A 16 -6.82 17.02 10.92
CA PRO A 16 -6.84 15.62 10.52
C PRO A 16 -6.23 14.66 11.57
N THR A 17 -7.03 13.71 12.05
CA THR A 17 -6.58 12.64 12.97
C THR A 17 -6.11 11.42 12.20
N LYS A 18 -5.04 10.76 12.63
CA LYS A 18 -4.49 9.59 11.93
C LYS A 18 -5.14 8.28 12.36
N TYR A 19 -5.75 7.56 11.43
CA TYR A 19 -6.36 6.26 11.66
C TYR A 19 -5.80 5.21 10.69
N PHE A 20 -5.32 4.09 11.23
CA PHE A 20 -4.60 3.04 10.48
C PHE A 20 -3.45 3.54 9.58
N GLY A 21 -2.90 4.72 9.87
CA GLY A 21 -1.87 5.34 9.03
C GLY A 21 -2.37 6.18 7.87
N MET A 22 -3.63 6.60 7.92
CA MET A 22 -4.20 7.58 7.02
C MET A 22 -4.73 8.77 7.82
N PRO A 23 -4.45 10.01 7.41
CA PRO A 23 -5.15 11.18 7.95
C PRO A 23 -6.64 11.11 7.57
N LEU A 24 -7.50 10.96 8.58
CA LEU A 24 -8.94 11.08 8.44
C LEU A 24 -9.28 12.53 8.05
N GLY A 25 -10.08 12.69 7.00
CA GLY A 25 -10.46 14.00 6.49
C GLY A 25 -9.51 14.59 5.43
N ALA A 26 -8.42 13.90 5.08
CA ALA A 26 -7.59 14.30 3.93
C ALA A 26 -8.34 14.11 2.61
N LYS A 27 -8.02 14.93 1.60
CA LYS A 27 -8.68 14.80 0.29
C LYS A 27 -8.21 13.54 -0.42
N ASN A 28 -9.15 12.75 -0.92
CA ASN A 28 -8.93 11.43 -1.55
C ASN A 28 -7.91 11.38 -2.71
N LYS A 29 -7.47 12.52 -3.24
CA LYS A 29 -6.53 12.64 -4.38
C LYS A 29 -5.18 13.24 -3.99
N GLU A 30 -4.98 13.60 -2.72
CA GLU A 30 -3.72 14.19 -2.30
C GLU A 30 -2.62 13.13 -2.29
N VAL A 31 -1.57 13.42 -3.06
CA VAL A 31 -0.34 12.61 -3.09
C VAL A 31 0.28 12.53 -1.69
N GLU A 32 0.04 13.53 -0.85
CA GLU A 32 0.53 13.60 0.53
C GLU A 32 0.06 12.44 1.40
N VAL A 33 -1.17 11.96 1.21
CA VAL A 33 -1.70 10.78 1.93
C VAL A 33 -0.84 9.53 1.65
N TRP A 34 -0.29 9.45 0.44
CA TRP A 34 0.55 8.33 0.02
C TRP A 34 2.01 8.47 0.42
N ASN A 35 2.48 9.68 0.77
CA ASN A 35 3.85 9.88 1.25
C ASN A 35 4.09 9.09 2.54
N GLU A 36 3.09 9.01 3.43
CA GLU A 36 3.25 8.23 4.66
C GLU A 36 3.42 6.73 4.37
N VAL A 37 2.70 6.19 3.38
CA VAL A 37 2.87 4.81 2.93
C VAL A 37 4.29 4.61 2.39
N GLN A 38 4.79 5.57 1.61
CA GLN A 38 6.15 5.54 1.07
C GLN A 38 7.20 5.55 2.19
N GLU A 39 7.07 6.40 3.20
CA GLU A 39 7.98 6.45 4.34
C GLU A 39 8.00 5.14 5.13
N ARG A 40 6.83 4.48 5.29
CA ARG A 40 6.75 3.17 5.93
C ARG A 40 7.48 2.11 5.11
N TYR A 41 7.37 2.16 3.79
CA TYR A 41 8.14 1.30 2.89
C TYR A 41 9.64 1.49 3.10
N GLU A 42 10.10 2.73 3.10
CA GLU A 42 11.52 3.08 3.27
C GLU A 42 12.05 2.63 4.63
N ARG A 43 11.31 2.88 5.72
CA ARG A 43 11.67 2.40 7.07
C ARG A 43 11.72 0.88 7.17
N LYS A 44 10.78 0.17 6.54
CA LYS A 44 10.82 -1.30 6.50
C LYS A 44 12.00 -1.79 5.68
N LEU A 45 12.25 -1.17 4.52
CA LEU A 45 13.36 -1.53 3.66
C LEU A 45 14.71 -1.29 4.31
N SER A 46 14.94 -0.17 4.99
CA SER A 46 16.20 0.10 5.69
C SER A 46 16.46 -0.96 6.77
N ARG A 47 15.45 -1.27 7.58
CA ARG A 47 15.55 -2.32 8.61
C ARG A 47 15.84 -3.70 8.03
N LEU A 48 15.26 -4.01 6.88
CA LEU A 48 15.37 -5.32 6.23
C LEU A 48 16.61 -5.45 5.35
N LYS A 49 17.18 -4.34 4.87
CA LYS A 49 18.49 -4.32 4.22
C LYS A 49 19.58 -4.75 5.19
N ASN A 50 19.51 -4.34 6.46
CA ASN A 50 20.46 -4.76 7.49
C ASN A 50 20.43 -6.28 7.77
N GLN A 51 19.44 -7.02 7.26
CA GLN A 51 19.39 -8.47 7.34
C GLN A 51 20.08 -9.08 6.11
N TYR A 52 21.03 -10.00 6.30
CA TYR A 52 21.71 -10.72 5.22
C TYR A 52 20.74 -11.68 4.48
N LEU A 53 19.93 -11.13 3.57
CA LEU A 53 18.90 -11.87 2.85
C LEU A 53 19.39 -12.37 1.49
N SER A 54 19.08 -13.64 1.20
CA SER A 54 19.24 -14.20 -0.16
C SER A 54 18.30 -13.51 -1.17
N LEU A 55 18.53 -13.71 -2.47
CA LEU A 55 17.62 -13.19 -3.50
C LEU A 55 16.20 -13.74 -3.33
N GLY A 56 16.07 -15.03 -3.02
CA GLY A 56 14.79 -15.66 -2.73
C GLY A 56 14.11 -15.05 -1.50
N GLY A 57 14.86 -14.82 -0.41
CA GLY A 57 14.36 -14.15 0.79
C GLY A 57 13.84 -12.74 0.50
N ARG A 58 14.56 -11.97 -0.31
CA ARG A 58 14.12 -10.63 -0.75
C ARG A 58 12.84 -10.67 -1.57
N ILE A 59 12.68 -11.63 -2.48
CA ILE A 59 11.43 -11.82 -3.24
C ILE A 59 10.27 -12.14 -2.31
N THR A 60 10.47 -13.09 -1.38
CA THR A 60 9.44 -13.47 -0.40
C THR A 60 9.03 -12.26 0.43
N LEU A 61 9.99 -11.46 0.87
CA LEU A 61 9.73 -10.28 1.68
C LEU A 61 9.01 -9.15 0.93
N ILE A 62 9.31 -8.97 -0.36
CA ILE A 62 8.52 -8.08 -1.22
C ILE A 62 7.07 -8.55 -1.25
N LYS A 63 6.82 -9.84 -1.43
CA LYS A 63 5.46 -10.38 -1.55
C LYS A 63 4.68 -10.37 -0.25
N SER A 64 5.32 -10.66 0.88
CA SER A 64 4.63 -10.77 2.18
C SER A 64 4.49 -9.45 2.90
N VAL A 65 5.52 -8.61 2.88
CA VAL A 65 5.55 -7.35 3.63
C VAL A 65 5.20 -6.19 2.71
N MET A 66 5.97 -6.02 1.62
CA MET A 66 5.85 -4.83 0.79
C MET A 66 4.49 -4.80 0.08
N ASP A 67 4.03 -5.88 -0.54
CA ASP A 67 2.72 -5.92 -1.20
C ASP A 67 1.54 -5.73 -0.23
N ALA A 68 1.72 -6.06 1.06
CA ALA A 68 0.67 -5.90 2.08
C ALA A 68 0.54 -4.46 2.58
N LEU A 69 1.65 -3.72 2.73
CA LEU A 69 1.67 -2.35 3.28
C LEU A 69 0.67 -1.38 2.62
N PRO A 70 0.60 -1.25 1.28
CA PRO A 70 -0.32 -0.32 0.64
C PRO A 70 -1.71 -0.92 0.43
N THR A 71 -1.95 -2.19 0.76
CA THR A 71 -3.20 -2.89 0.42
C THR A 71 -4.43 -2.20 1.02
N TYR A 72 -4.32 -1.67 2.24
CA TYR A 72 -5.41 -0.94 2.88
C TYR A 72 -5.76 0.34 2.08
N MET A 73 -4.76 1.19 1.80
CA MET A 73 -4.95 2.42 1.01
C MET A 73 -5.42 2.13 -0.42
N MET A 74 -4.84 1.12 -1.08
CA MET A 74 -5.27 0.71 -2.43
C MET A 74 -6.66 0.08 -2.47
N SER A 75 -7.19 -0.37 -1.34
CA SER A 75 -8.57 -0.85 -1.29
C SER A 75 -9.58 0.29 -1.24
N LEU A 76 -9.16 1.48 -0.81
CA LEU A 76 -10.01 2.65 -0.65
C LEU A 76 -9.85 3.66 -1.79
N PHE A 77 -8.62 3.83 -2.31
CA PHE A 77 -8.29 4.88 -3.26
C PHE A 77 -7.50 4.37 -4.46
N PRO A 78 -7.66 5.01 -5.63
CA PRO A 78 -6.79 4.75 -6.78
C PRO A 78 -5.36 5.20 -6.45
N ILE A 79 -4.37 4.35 -6.75
CA ILE A 79 -2.97 4.69 -6.53
C ILE A 79 -2.48 5.68 -7.61
N PRO A 80 -1.87 6.82 -7.22
CA PRO A 80 -1.26 7.73 -8.20
C PRO A 80 -0.07 7.08 -8.91
N ARG A 81 0.07 7.30 -10.22
CA ARG A 81 1.18 6.75 -11.02
C ARG A 81 2.56 7.16 -10.48
N SER A 82 2.68 8.36 -9.93
CA SER A 82 3.92 8.85 -9.31
C SER A 82 4.34 7.99 -8.11
N ILE A 83 3.40 7.66 -7.24
CA ILE A 83 3.61 6.81 -6.06
C ILE A 83 3.93 5.38 -6.49
N GLU A 84 3.20 4.82 -7.45
CA GLU A 84 3.50 3.48 -7.98
C GLU A 84 4.94 3.40 -8.50
N LYS A 85 5.39 4.40 -9.27
CA LYS A 85 6.77 4.46 -9.77
C LYS A 85 7.79 4.51 -8.63
N LYS A 86 7.56 5.31 -7.60
CA LYS A 86 8.44 5.39 -6.42
C LYS A 86 8.52 4.05 -5.68
N ILE A 87 7.38 3.41 -5.41
CA ILE A 87 7.34 2.10 -4.74
C ILE A 87 8.06 1.02 -5.57
N ASN A 88 7.80 0.98 -6.88
CA ASN A 88 8.46 0.03 -7.78
C ASN A 88 9.98 0.28 -7.86
N LYS A 89 10.44 1.53 -7.81
CA LYS A 89 11.86 1.87 -7.71
C LYS A 89 12.46 1.30 -6.42
N SER A 90 11.82 1.50 -5.28
CA SER A 90 12.30 0.98 -3.98
C SER A 90 12.34 -0.55 -3.94
N ARG A 91 11.33 -1.23 -4.48
CA ARG A 91 11.33 -2.71 -4.61
C ARG A 91 12.45 -3.22 -5.49
N ARG A 92 12.70 -2.54 -6.63
CA ARG A 92 13.76 -2.91 -7.57
C ARG A 92 15.15 -2.76 -6.94
N VAL A 93 15.39 -1.62 -6.29
CA VAL A 93 16.63 -1.36 -5.54
C VAL A 93 16.84 -2.44 -4.48
N PHE A 94 15.82 -2.75 -3.69
CA PHE A 94 15.92 -3.80 -2.68
C PHE A 94 16.25 -5.17 -3.26
N LEU A 95 15.53 -5.57 -4.32
CA LEU A 95 15.68 -6.87 -4.96
C LEU A 95 17.08 -7.10 -5.53
N TRP A 96 17.66 -6.10 -6.22
CA TRP A 96 18.94 -6.27 -6.90
C TRP A 96 20.13 -5.83 -6.05
N GLN A 97 20.04 -4.70 -5.35
CA GLN A 97 21.17 -4.14 -4.60
C GLN A 97 21.33 -4.75 -3.21
N GLY A 98 20.22 -5.11 -2.55
CA GLY A 98 20.27 -5.71 -1.20
C GLY A 98 20.96 -4.78 -0.20
N ASN A 99 21.88 -5.34 0.59
CA ASN A 99 22.70 -4.62 1.58
C ASN A 99 24.06 -4.15 1.03
N LYS A 100 24.30 -4.25 -0.28
CA LYS A 100 25.57 -3.81 -0.87
C LYS A 100 25.53 -2.29 -1.05
N GLU A 101 26.57 -1.61 -0.57
CA GLU A 101 26.74 -0.15 -0.75
C GLU A 101 27.00 0.23 -2.22
N LYS A 102 27.48 -0.71 -3.04
CA LYS A 102 27.66 -0.50 -4.49
C LYS A 102 26.35 -0.66 -5.25
N LEU A 103 26.15 0.21 -6.25
CA LEU A 103 25.05 0.14 -7.22
C LEU A 103 25.01 -1.24 -7.90
N GLY A 104 24.08 -2.09 -7.48
CA GLY A 104 23.76 -3.33 -8.18
C GLY A 104 23.02 -3.06 -9.49
N TYR A 105 23.40 -3.78 -10.55
CA TYR A 105 22.76 -3.71 -11.86
C TYR A 105 21.36 -4.36 -11.83
N ASN A 106 20.40 -3.74 -12.51
CA ASN A 106 19.08 -4.33 -12.72
C ASN A 106 19.19 -5.37 -13.85
N LEU A 107 19.33 -6.64 -13.48
CA LEU A 107 19.53 -7.73 -14.45
C LEU A 107 18.34 -7.94 -15.39
N VAL A 108 17.13 -7.69 -14.90
CA VAL A 108 15.89 -7.96 -15.65
C VAL A 108 14.96 -6.76 -15.61
N LYS A 109 14.29 -6.47 -16.74
CA LYS A 109 13.23 -5.45 -16.83
C LYS A 109 12.16 -5.72 -15.78
N TRP A 110 11.72 -4.67 -15.09
CA TRP A 110 10.77 -4.81 -13.98
C TRP A 110 9.43 -5.40 -14.41
N ASP A 111 8.95 -5.08 -15.62
CA ASP A 111 7.71 -5.66 -16.12
C ASP A 111 7.79 -7.19 -16.25
N VAL A 112 8.94 -7.72 -16.68
CA VAL A 112 9.20 -9.17 -16.73
C VAL A 112 9.25 -9.77 -15.33
N VAL A 113 9.90 -9.10 -14.37
CA VAL A 113 9.95 -9.52 -12.96
C VAL A 113 8.55 -9.69 -12.36
N THR A 114 7.60 -8.82 -12.74
CA THR A 114 6.21 -8.89 -12.25
C THR A 114 5.34 -9.96 -12.92
N LEU A 115 5.81 -10.61 -13.99
CA LEU A 115 5.09 -11.71 -14.61
C LEU A 115 4.99 -12.92 -13.67
N ASN A 116 4.01 -13.78 -13.91
CA ASN A 116 3.90 -15.06 -13.21
C ASN A 116 5.15 -15.93 -13.49
N LYS A 117 5.51 -16.80 -12.54
CA LYS A 117 6.58 -17.80 -12.69
C LYS A 117 6.41 -18.67 -13.92
N MET A 118 5.18 -19.08 -14.24
CA MET A 118 4.87 -19.84 -15.45
C MET A 118 5.20 -19.09 -16.75
N ARG A 119 5.28 -17.75 -16.70
CA ARG A 119 5.63 -16.88 -17.83
C ARG A 119 7.08 -16.35 -17.73
N GLY A 120 7.93 -17.00 -16.93
CA GLY A 120 9.33 -16.60 -16.75
C GLY A 120 9.58 -15.41 -15.83
N GLY A 121 8.57 -14.93 -15.11
CA GLY A 121 8.72 -13.85 -14.12
C GLY A 121 8.99 -14.35 -12.69
N LEU A 122 9.12 -13.42 -11.75
CA LEU A 122 9.32 -13.73 -10.32
C LEU A 122 8.00 -13.78 -9.54
N GLY A 123 6.87 -13.46 -10.17
CA GLY A 123 5.54 -13.45 -9.58
C GLY A 123 5.33 -12.36 -8.53
N ILE A 124 6.02 -11.23 -8.65
CA ILE A 124 5.78 -10.03 -7.84
C ILE A 124 4.53 -9.31 -8.38
N LYS A 125 3.61 -8.91 -7.51
CA LYS A 125 2.36 -8.29 -7.94
C LYS A 125 2.60 -6.92 -8.56
N LYS A 126 1.94 -6.67 -9.70
CA LYS A 126 1.84 -5.33 -10.29
C LYS A 126 0.82 -4.50 -9.50
N LEU A 127 1.29 -3.40 -8.89
CA LEU A 127 0.48 -2.56 -8.00
C LEU A 127 -0.76 -1.99 -8.70
N SER A 128 -0.62 -1.51 -9.94
CA SER A 128 -1.76 -1.01 -10.72
C SER A 128 -2.87 -2.05 -10.85
N MET A 129 -2.51 -3.31 -11.15
CA MET A 129 -3.49 -4.40 -11.32
C MET A 129 -4.12 -4.77 -9.98
N GLN A 130 -3.32 -4.85 -8.91
CA GLN A 130 -3.84 -5.12 -7.57
C GLN A 130 -4.82 -4.04 -7.11
N ASN A 131 -4.51 -2.76 -7.32
CA ASN A 131 -5.39 -1.65 -6.95
C ASN A 131 -6.71 -1.70 -7.71
N VAL A 132 -6.67 -1.88 -9.04
CA VAL A 132 -7.89 -2.02 -9.86
C VAL A 132 -8.74 -3.20 -9.38
N SER A 133 -8.13 -4.34 -9.10
CA SER A 133 -8.85 -5.52 -8.59
C SER A 133 -9.48 -5.28 -7.22
N LEU A 134 -8.79 -4.59 -6.30
CA LEU A 134 -9.33 -4.26 -4.98
C LEU A 134 -10.50 -3.27 -5.05
N LEU A 135 -10.40 -2.26 -5.91
CA LEU A 135 -11.50 -1.31 -6.12
C LEU A 135 -12.71 -2.00 -6.77
N LYS A 136 -12.49 -2.86 -7.77
CA LYS A 136 -13.55 -3.67 -8.39
C LYS A 136 -14.20 -4.63 -7.40
N LYS A 137 -13.44 -5.19 -6.45
CA LYS A 137 -13.99 -6.01 -5.36
C LYS A 137 -15.06 -5.24 -4.59
N TRP A 138 -14.81 -3.97 -4.24
CA TRP A 138 -15.80 -3.15 -3.55
C TRP A 138 -17.04 -2.87 -4.39
N LEU A 139 -16.87 -2.61 -5.69
CA LEU A 139 -18.01 -2.44 -6.60
C LEU A 139 -18.85 -3.72 -6.69
N TRP A 140 -18.21 -4.87 -6.81
CA TRP A 140 -18.90 -6.17 -6.80
C TRP A 140 -19.65 -6.39 -5.48
N ARG A 141 -19.00 -6.15 -4.33
CA ARG A 141 -19.64 -6.25 -3.01
C ARG A 141 -20.83 -5.30 -2.89
N PHE A 142 -20.72 -4.10 -3.43
CA PHE A 142 -21.83 -3.15 -3.45
C PHE A 142 -23.02 -3.71 -4.21
N CYS A 143 -22.82 -4.31 -5.39
CA CYS A 143 -23.89 -4.92 -6.17
C CYS A 143 -24.48 -6.17 -5.48
N SER A 144 -23.63 -7.02 -4.90
CA SER A 144 -24.02 -8.34 -4.36
C SER A 144 -24.54 -8.31 -2.93
N GLU A 145 -24.00 -7.47 -2.05
CA GLU A 145 -24.31 -7.46 -0.60
C GLU A 145 -25.43 -6.45 -0.27
N TYR A 146 -26.67 -6.72 -0.71
CA TYR A 146 -27.80 -5.79 -0.55
C TYR A 146 -28.25 -5.54 0.90
N LEU A 147 -28.03 -6.50 1.79
CA LEU A 147 -28.39 -6.37 3.22
C LEU A 147 -27.31 -5.70 4.07
N ALA A 148 -26.12 -5.47 3.52
CA ALA A 148 -25.01 -4.97 4.32
C ALA A 148 -25.26 -3.52 4.78
N LEU A 149 -25.05 -3.27 6.08
CA LEU A 149 -25.31 -1.96 6.69
C LEU A 149 -24.51 -0.83 6.01
N TRP A 150 -23.25 -1.09 5.67
CA TRP A 150 -22.38 -0.11 5.00
C TRP A 150 -22.93 0.29 3.62
N ARG A 151 -23.54 -0.64 2.88
CA ARG A 151 -24.17 -0.35 1.59
C ARG A 151 -25.36 0.57 1.79
N ARG A 152 -26.24 0.26 2.76
CA ARG A 152 -27.41 1.11 3.09
C ARG A 152 -26.98 2.54 3.42
N PHE A 153 -25.93 2.69 4.22
CA PHE A 153 -25.38 4.00 4.55
C PHE A 153 -24.88 4.78 3.32
N ILE A 154 -24.18 4.11 2.39
CA ILE A 154 -23.73 4.75 1.15
C ILE A 154 -24.91 5.11 0.24
N SER A 155 -25.94 4.26 0.16
CA SER A 155 -27.12 4.50 -0.68
C SER A 155 -28.07 5.57 -0.13
N GLN A 156 -27.94 5.95 1.13
CA GLN A 156 -28.72 7.03 1.76
C GLN A 156 -28.11 8.42 1.53
N LYS A 157 -26.94 8.49 0.89
CA LYS A 157 -26.18 9.72 0.66
C LYS A 157 -26.31 10.20 -0.78
#